data_AF-A0A347WHS2-F1
#
_entry.id   AF-A0A347WHS2-F1
#
_cell.length_a   1.000
_cell.length_b   1.000
_cell.length_c   1.000
_cell.angle_alpha   90.00
_cell.angle_beta   90.00
_cell.angle_gamma   90.00
#
_symmetry.space_group_name_H-M   'P 1'
#
loop_
_entity.id
_entity.type
_entity.pdbx_description
1 polymer ?
#
loop_
_entity_poly.entity_id
_entity_poly.type
_entity_poly.pdbx_seq_one_letter_code
_entity_poly.pdbx_strand_id
1 'polypeptide(L)'
;MAFEASQRDKALIEHMLRYREYRPLAAYIRKTPYRGNQVLEQLLALGQAILEINLETIDELAPLLDYTYLTEASQTKRKVYSFTHYLNLRFEQQAYGDYLRALTPILVDVFRLLIEADFMPDLSRYIQPVIKPTVDGHPLYRGLQWKETLIESSEDQRIQETWQRYYGERFNYEHYVSSSHLLKLIADHSSNEHLKDKANQMRYIEKYLRNIVAHEVIYIDQDWFRHRIGEPPEAVHDLYHDLLKLAGLTDQRQWQILDIIAEDFMDTIKQYAN
;
A
#
# COMPACT_ATOMS: atom_id res chain seq x y z
N MET A 1 28.01 -19.67 -29.49
CA MET A 1 27.58 -20.87 -28.75
C MET A 1 26.42 -20.44 -27.90
N ALA A 2 25.20 -20.81 -28.29
CA ALA A 2 24.00 -20.56 -27.49
C ALA A 2 24.13 -21.33 -26.17
N PHE A 3 24.08 -20.61 -25.06
CA PHE A 3 24.04 -21.22 -23.73
C PHE A 3 22.57 -21.36 -23.36
N GLU A 4 22.02 -22.56 -23.51
CA GLU A 4 20.77 -22.90 -22.84
C GLU A 4 21.03 -22.82 -21.34
N ALA A 5 20.28 -21.97 -20.63
CA ALA A 5 20.25 -22.04 -19.17
C ALA A 5 19.93 -23.48 -18.77
N SER A 6 20.70 -24.03 -17.83
CA SER A 6 20.43 -25.39 -17.38
C SER A 6 19.01 -25.45 -16.83
N GLN A 7 18.31 -26.59 -16.94
CA GLN A 7 16.97 -26.75 -16.35
C GLN A 7 16.93 -26.34 -14.87
N ARG A 8 18.06 -26.50 -14.17
CA ARG A 8 18.23 -26.06 -12.78
C ARG A 8 18.23 -24.54 -12.63
N ASP A 9 18.90 -23.80 -13.51
CA ASP A 9 18.94 -22.33 -13.46
C ASP A 9 17.55 -21.75 -13.73
N LYS A 10 16.83 -22.30 -14.72
CA LYS A 10 15.46 -21.90 -15.01
C LYS A 10 14.52 -22.12 -13.82
N ALA A 11 14.58 -23.30 -13.19
CA ALA A 11 13.78 -23.60 -12.01
C ALA A 11 14.08 -22.67 -10.83
N LEU A 12 15.36 -22.31 -10.63
CA LEU A 12 15.76 -21.37 -9.57
C LEU A 12 15.25 -19.95 -9.82
N ILE A 13 15.33 -19.47 -11.06
CA ILE A 13 14.81 -18.16 -11.47
C ILE A 13 13.29 -18.11 -11.26
N GLU A 14 12.57 -19.12 -11.75
CA GLU A 14 11.11 -19.22 -11.57
C GLU A 14 10.72 -19.24 -10.10
N HIS A 15 11.50 -19.94 -9.26
CA HIS A 15 11.31 -19.94 -7.81
C HIS A 15 11.47 -18.52 -7.23
N MET A 16 12.59 -17.84 -7.50
CA MET A 16 12.82 -16.49 -6.96
C MET A 16 11.77 -15.48 -7.43
N LEU A 17 11.31 -15.57 -8.69
CA LEU A 17 10.23 -14.72 -9.21
C LEU A 17 8.89 -15.00 -8.52
N ARG A 18 8.55 -16.27 -8.29
CA ARG A 18 7.33 -16.68 -7.59
C ARG A 18 7.28 -16.13 -6.17
N TYR A 19 8.41 -16.15 -5.46
CA TYR A 19 8.51 -15.65 -4.09
C TYR A 19 8.89 -14.16 -4.00
N ARG A 20 8.90 -13.45 -5.14
CA ARG A 20 9.21 -12.01 -5.26
C ARG A 20 10.57 -11.62 -4.69
N GLU A 21 11.55 -12.50 -4.83
CA GLU A 21 12.91 -12.34 -4.34
C GLU A 21 13.79 -11.55 -5.34
N TYR A 22 13.37 -10.34 -5.71
CA TYR A 22 14.02 -9.57 -6.77
C TYR A 22 15.49 -9.23 -6.48
N ARG A 23 15.84 -8.90 -5.23
CA ARG A 23 17.23 -8.62 -4.82
C ARG A 23 18.15 -9.86 -4.95
N PRO A 24 17.82 -11.03 -4.35
CA PRO A 24 18.55 -12.27 -4.61
C PRO A 24 18.65 -12.62 -6.09
N LEU A 25 17.54 -12.48 -6.83
CA LEU A 25 17.51 -12.79 -8.26
C LEU A 25 18.44 -11.88 -9.06
N ALA A 26 18.45 -10.56 -8.80
CA ALA A 26 19.37 -9.63 -9.44
C ALA A 26 20.84 -9.99 -9.16
N ALA A 27 21.16 -10.39 -7.93
CA ALA A 27 22.51 -10.85 -7.58
C ALA A 27 22.89 -12.15 -8.29
N TYR A 28 21.93 -13.06 -8.48
CA TYR A 28 22.11 -14.30 -9.21
C TYR A 28 22.32 -14.04 -10.72
N ILE A 29 21.47 -13.23 -11.35
CA ILE A 29 21.53 -12.90 -12.78
C ILE A 29 22.88 -12.33 -13.20
N ARG A 30 23.51 -11.49 -12.37
CA ARG A 30 24.87 -10.96 -12.61
C ARG A 30 25.96 -12.04 -12.71
N LYS A 31 25.71 -13.25 -12.20
CA LYS A 31 26.61 -14.41 -12.28
C LYS A 31 26.25 -15.38 -13.41
N THR A 32 25.15 -15.13 -14.11
CA THR A 32 24.70 -15.93 -15.26
C THR A 32 25.16 -15.30 -16.58
N PRO A 33 24.94 -15.98 -17.72
CA PRO A 33 25.16 -15.37 -19.05
C PRO A 33 24.30 -14.13 -19.32
N TYR A 34 23.19 -13.94 -18.58
CA TYR A 34 22.28 -12.79 -18.72
C TYR A 34 22.81 -11.49 -18.10
N ARG A 35 24.03 -11.51 -17.52
CA ARG A 35 24.65 -10.33 -16.89
C ARG A 35 24.70 -9.13 -17.85
N GLY A 36 24.37 -7.94 -17.37
CA GLY A 36 24.38 -6.71 -18.15
C GLY A 36 23.21 -6.57 -19.13
N ASN A 37 22.25 -7.50 -19.14
CA ASN A 37 20.99 -7.28 -19.83
C ASN A 37 20.17 -6.21 -19.08
N GLN A 38 20.12 -5.01 -19.66
CA GLN A 38 19.51 -3.84 -19.05
C GLN A 38 18.01 -4.04 -18.76
N VAL A 39 17.26 -4.70 -19.66
CA VAL A 39 15.81 -4.92 -19.49
C VAL A 39 15.55 -5.84 -18.29
N LEU A 40 16.30 -6.94 -18.16
CA LEU A 40 16.18 -7.84 -17.01
C LEU A 40 16.50 -7.11 -15.69
N GLU A 41 17.55 -6.29 -15.67
CA GLU A 41 17.90 -5.51 -14.47
C GLU A 41 16.82 -4.48 -14.12
N GLN A 42 16.24 -3.81 -15.12
CA GLN A 42 15.16 -2.84 -14.93
C GLN A 42 13.86 -3.49 -14.43
N LEU A 43 13.48 -4.66 -14.96
CA LEU A 43 12.30 -5.41 -14.52
C LEU A 43 12.42 -5.80 -13.03
N LEU A 44 13.57 -6.32 -12.61
CA LEU A 44 13.82 -6.67 -11.22
C LEU A 44 13.86 -5.43 -10.31
N ALA A 45 14.45 -4.33 -10.78
CA ALA A 45 14.49 -3.08 -10.04
C ALA A 45 13.09 -2.48 -9.87
N LEU A 46 12.25 -2.53 -10.90
CA LEU A 46 10.86 -2.07 -10.82
C LEU A 46 10.04 -2.93 -9.85
N GLY A 47 10.12 -4.26 -9.94
CA GLY A 47 9.45 -5.16 -9.01
C GLY A 47 9.85 -4.90 -7.56
N GLN A 48 11.13 -4.66 -7.31
CA GLN A 48 11.64 -4.30 -5.99
C GLN A 48 11.12 -2.92 -5.53
N ALA A 49 11.11 -1.92 -6.41
CA ALA A 49 10.64 -0.58 -6.09
C ALA A 49 9.15 -0.57 -5.71
N ILE A 50 8.33 -1.39 -6.36
CA ILE A 50 6.92 -1.57 -6.00
C ILE A 50 6.78 -2.10 -4.57
N LEU A 51 7.52 -3.16 -4.20
CA LEU A 51 7.48 -3.73 -2.86
C LEU A 51 8.08 -2.83 -1.77
N GLU A 52 8.94 -1.88 -2.15
CA GLU A 52 9.52 -0.87 -1.26
C GLU A 52 8.73 0.44 -1.21
N ILE A 53 7.66 0.56 -2.02
CA ILE A 53 6.87 1.78 -2.18
C ILE A 53 7.77 2.96 -2.63
N ASN A 54 8.83 2.66 -3.40
CA ASN A 54 9.74 3.65 -3.96
C ASN A 54 9.14 4.23 -5.25
N LEU A 55 8.28 5.23 -5.09
CA LEU A 55 7.58 5.86 -6.22
C LEU A 55 8.52 6.56 -7.20
N GLU A 56 9.66 7.07 -6.74
CA GLU A 56 10.66 7.74 -7.58
C GLU A 56 11.24 6.76 -8.59
N THR A 57 11.71 5.59 -8.14
CA THR A 57 12.20 4.55 -9.04
C THR A 57 11.09 3.97 -9.93
N ILE A 58 9.84 3.91 -9.47
CA ILE A 58 8.71 3.53 -10.32
C ILE A 58 8.48 4.58 -11.44
N ASP A 59 8.54 5.87 -11.11
CA ASP A 59 8.39 6.95 -12.08
C ASP A 59 9.48 6.93 -13.16
N GLU A 60 10.71 6.57 -12.78
CA GLU A 60 11.84 6.43 -13.69
C GLU A 60 11.73 5.19 -14.59
N LEU A 61 11.40 4.02 -14.02
CA LEU A 61 11.49 2.74 -14.73
C LEU A 61 10.22 2.37 -15.50
N ALA A 62 9.04 2.73 -15.01
CA ALA A 62 7.79 2.31 -15.62
C ALA A 62 7.66 2.78 -17.08
N PRO A 63 7.99 4.02 -17.46
CA PRO A 63 7.94 4.45 -18.87
C PRO A 63 8.97 3.74 -19.76
N LEU A 64 10.14 3.39 -19.22
CA LEU A 64 11.19 2.68 -19.97
C LEU A 64 10.79 1.25 -20.34
N LEU A 65 9.89 0.66 -19.54
CA LEU A 65 9.38 -0.71 -19.69
C LEU A 65 7.95 -0.75 -20.25
N ASP A 66 7.42 0.39 -20.73
CA ASP A 66 6.05 0.52 -21.27
C ASP A 66 4.93 0.19 -20.27
N TYR A 67 5.17 0.46 -18.99
CA TYR A 67 4.18 0.34 -17.91
C TYR A 67 3.68 1.71 -17.41
N THR A 68 3.43 2.65 -18.32
CA THR A 68 3.04 4.04 -17.98
C THR A 68 1.81 4.13 -17.08
N TYR A 69 0.90 3.15 -17.11
CA TYR A 69 -0.26 3.08 -16.21
C TYR A 69 0.10 3.05 -14.72
N LEU A 70 1.34 2.69 -14.36
CA LEU A 70 1.83 2.75 -12.98
C LEU A 70 2.00 4.19 -12.46
N THR A 71 2.10 5.17 -13.37
CA THR A 71 2.34 6.59 -13.04
C THR A 71 1.12 7.50 -13.26
N GLU A 72 0.09 7.01 -13.96
CA GLU A 72 -1.13 7.78 -14.31
C GLU A 72 -2.03 8.12 -13.10
N ALA A 73 -2.08 7.24 -12.09
CA ALA A 73 -2.96 7.43 -10.95
C ALA A 73 -2.45 8.52 -9.99
N SER A 74 -3.35 9.05 -9.13
CA SER A 74 -2.95 10.02 -8.10
C SER A 74 -1.89 9.45 -7.16
N GLN A 75 -1.06 10.31 -6.58
CA GLN A 75 0.02 9.88 -5.68
C GLN A 75 -0.50 8.99 -4.52
N THR A 76 -1.64 9.32 -3.93
CA THR A 76 -2.27 8.49 -2.87
C THR A 76 -2.66 7.11 -3.41
N LYS A 77 -3.31 7.02 -4.58
CA LYS A 77 -3.67 5.72 -5.18
C LYS A 77 -2.42 4.89 -5.49
N ARG A 78 -1.38 5.50 -6.06
CA ARG A 78 -0.10 4.84 -6.35
C ARG A 78 0.57 4.29 -5.10
N LYS A 79 0.60 5.07 -4.01
CA LYS A 79 1.07 4.58 -2.69
C LYS A 79 0.26 3.38 -2.23
N VAL A 80 -1.06 3.43 -2.37
CA VAL A 80 -1.94 2.34 -1.91
C VAL A 80 -1.75 1.07 -2.74
N TYR A 81 -1.62 1.16 -4.07
CA TYR A 81 -1.29 0.01 -4.91
C TYR A 81 0.04 -0.64 -4.49
N SER A 82 1.14 0.12 -4.44
CA SER A 82 2.46 -0.40 -4.07
C SER A 82 2.49 -0.99 -2.65
N PHE A 83 1.88 -0.31 -1.68
CA PHE A 83 1.85 -0.80 -0.30
C PHE A 83 0.97 -2.05 -0.15
N THR A 84 -0.08 -2.18 -0.95
CA THR A 84 -0.91 -3.39 -0.98
C THR A 84 -0.14 -4.59 -1.52
N HIS A 85 0.70 -4.41 -2.54
CA HIS A 85 1.61 -5.47 -3.01
C HIS A 85 2.54 -5.97 -1.90
N TYR A 86 3.11 -5.05 -1.12
CA TYR A 86 3.89 -5.39 0.05
C TYR A 86 3.06 -6.16 1.10
N LEU A 87 1.84 -5.71 1.40
CA LEU A 87 0.95 -6.38 2.36
C LEU A 87 0.56 -7.79 1.91
N ASN A 88 0.20 -7.97 0.64
CA ASN A 88 -0.14 -9.26 0.06
C ASN A 88 1.03 -10.23 0.20
N LEU A 89 2.26 -9.78 -0.10
CA LEU A 89 3.45 -10.62 0.06
C LEU A 89 3.67 -11.03 1.53
N ARG A 90 3.47 -10.12 2.50
CA ARG A 90 3.57 -10.47 3.93
C ARG A 90 2.49 -11.46 4.34
N PHE A 91 1.29 -11.33 3.80
CA PHE A 91 0.18 -12.25 4.04
C PHE A 91 0.47 -13.66 3.49
N GLU A 92 0.90 -13.76 2.23
CA GLU A 92 1.27 -15.01 1.56
C GLU A 92 2.42 -15.74 2.28
N GLN A 93 3.38 -14.98 2.80
CA GLN A 93 4.48 -15.51 3.62
C GLN A 93 4.05 -15.92 5.04
N GLN A 94 2.77 -15.76 5.40
CA GLN A 94 2.23 -15.96 6.74
C GLN A 94 2.97 -15.12 7.81
N ALA A 95 3.57 -13.99 7.39
CA ALA A 95 4.24 -13.03 8.26
C ALA A 95 3.20 -12.11 8.92
N TYR A 96 2.24 -12.70 9.63
CA TYR A 96 1.04 -12.01 10.11
C TYR A 96 1.34 -10.86 11.08
N GLY A 97 2.44 -10.94 11.83
CA GLY A 97 2.90 -9.84 12.68
C GLY A 97 3.26 -8.59 11.88
N ASP A 98 4.02 -8.75 10.79
CA ASP A 98 4.41 -7.63 9.93
C ASP A 98 3.22 -7.14 9.10
N TYR A 99 2.39 -8.06 8.61
CA TYR A 99 1.12 -7.73 7.96
C TYR A 99 0.25 -6.83 8.84
N LEU A 100 0.00 -7.20 10.10
CA LEU A 100 -0.82 -6.40 11.03
C LEU A 100 -0.18 -5.04 11.36
N ARG A 101 1.15 -4.97 11.56
CA ARG A 101 1.84 -3.68 11.81
C ARG A 101 1.70 -2.73 10.64
N ALA A 102 1.73 -3.26 9.42
CA ALA A 102 1.61 -2.50 8.20
C ALA A 102 0.18 -1.98 7.91
N LEU A 103 -0.87 -2.51 8.57
CA LEU A 103 -2.25 -2.06 8.33
C LEU A 103 -2.50 -0.58 8.68
N THR A 104 -2.12 -0.08 9.86
CA THR A 104 -2.47 1.31 10.24
C THR A 104 -1.95 2.40 9.31
N PRO A 105 -0.67 2.42 8.90
CA PRO A 105 -0.21 3.49 8.02
C PRO A 105 -1.02 3.53 6.72
N ILE A 106 -1.47 2.37 6.20
CA ILE A 106 -2.25 2.33 4.97
C ILE A 106 -3.73 2.71 5.15
N LEU A 107 -4.32 2.45 6.32
CA LEU A 107 -5.74 2.75 6.58
C LEU A 107 -6.06 4.25 6.48
N VAL A 108 -5.10 5.13 6.81
CA VAL A 108 -5.29 6.57 6.62
C VAL A 108 -5.49 6.90 5.15
N ASP A 109 -4.66 6.36 4.26
CA ASP A 109 -4.77 6.62 2.83
C ASP A 109 -5.98 5.92 2.20
N VAL A 110 -6.30 4.69 2.62
CA VAL A 110 -7.50 3.98 2.15
C VAL A 110 -8.78 4.72 2.57
N PHE A 111 -8.89 5.17 3.82
CA PHE A 111 -10.08 5.91 4.26
C PHE A 111 -10.21 7.27 3.58
N ARG A 112 -9.09 7.93 3.25
CA ARG A 112 -9.13 9.14 2.41
C ARG A 112 -9.71 8.84 1.04
N LEU A 113 -9.24 7.78 0.38
CA LEU A 113 -9.75 7.39 -0.94
C LEU A 113 -11.23 6.97 -0.89
N LEU A 114 -11.66 6.29 0.19
CA LEU A 114 -13.09 5.97 0.39
C LEU A 114 -13.94 7.23 0.46
N ILE A 115 -13.54 8.21 1.26
CA ILE A 115 -14.27 9.48 1.39
C ILE A 115 -14.30 10.24 0.06
N GLU A 116 -13.17 10.28 -0.66
CA GLU A 116 -13.06 10.92 -1.98
C GLU A 116 -13.93 10.21 -3.02
N ALA A 117 -14.03 8.88 -2.96
CA ALA A 117 -14.87 8.12 -3.88
C ALA A 117 -16.37 8.22 -3.55
N ASP A 118 -16.75 8.44 -2.29
CA ASP A 118 -18.13 8.33 -1.83
C ASP A 118 -18.87 9.68 -1.73
N PHE A 119 -18.38 10.62 -0.93
CA PHE A 119 -19.15 11.84 -0.61
C PHE A 119 -18.37 13.15 -0.58
N MET A 120 -17.03 13.11 -0.65
CA MET A 120 -16.20 14.32 -0.60
C MET A 120 -14.97 14.20 -1.51
N PRO A 121 -15.14 14.29 -2.85
CA PRO A 121 -14.06 14.11 -3.84
C PRO A 121 -12.84 15.01 -3.65
N ASP A 122 -13.03 16.16 -3.02
CA ASP A 122 -11.99 17.16 -2.81
C ASP A 122 -11.32 17.05 -1.44
N LEU A 123 -11.51 15.97 -0.67
CA LEU A 123 -11.00 15.85 0.71
C LEU A 123 -9.51 16.21 0.83
N SER A 124 -8.69 15.78 -0.12
CA SER A 124 -7.24 16.08 -0.16
C SER A 124 -6.92 17.58 -0.09
N ARG A 125 -7.80 18.49 -0.50
CA ARG A 125 -7.55 19.94 -0.40
C ARG A 125 -7.39 20.42 1.04
N TYR A 126 -8.06 19.75 1.99
CA TYR A 126 -8.05 20.07 3.42
C TYR A 126 -6.92 19.43 4.21
N ILE A 127 -6.03 18.71 3.55
CA ILE A 127 -4.94 17.98 4.19
C ILE A 127 -3.60 18.50 3.64
N GLN A 128 -2.59 18.65 4.49
CA GLN A 128 -1.26 19.08 4.10
C GLN A 128 -0.16 18.20 4.71
N PRO A 129 0.96 17.99 3.99
CA PRO A 129 2.13 17.36 4.57
C PRO A 129 2.79 18.30 5.59
N VAL A 130 3.23 17.71 6.70
CA VAL A 130 4.06 18.39 7.69
C VAL A 130 5.51 18.04 7.39
N ILE A 131 6.31 19.05 7.09
CA ILE A 131 7.75 18.93 6.86
C ILE A 131 8.46 19.72 7.96
N LYS A 132 9.34 19.06 8.72
CA LYS A 132 10.18 19.70 9.73
C LYS A 132 11.64 19.45 9.40
N PRO A 133 12.55 20.42 9.61
CA PRO A 133 13.97 20.17 9.38
C PRO A 133 14.50 19.11 10.36
N THR A 134 15.46 18.32 9.90
CA THR A 134 16.33 17.51 10.77
C THR A 134 17.28 18.41 11.55
N VAL A 135 18.07 17.81 12.45
CA VAL A 135 19.11 18.52 13.20
C VAL A 135 20.11 19.23 12.26
N ASP A 136 20.35 18.64 11.08
CA ASP A 136 21.26 19.16 10.06
C ASP A 136 20.55 19.96 8.96
N GLY A 137 19.28 20.32 9.15
CA GLY A 137 18.53 21.21 8.25
C GLY A 137 17.88 20.54 7.03
N HIS A 138 17.99 19.22 6.87
CA HIS A 138 17.31 18.52 5.78
C HIS A 138 15.80 18.41 6.02
N PRO A 139 14.94 18.58 4.99
CA PRO A 139 13.50 18.46 5.16
C PRO A 139 13.10 17.01 5.50
N LEU A 140 12.36 16.84 6.59
CA LEU A 140 11.83 15.54 7.03
C LEU A 140 10.31 15.57 7.09
N TYR A 141 9.68 14.70 6.30
CA TYR A 141 8.25 14.44 6.39
C TYR A 141 7.89 13.84 7.76
N ARG A 142 6.83 14.36 8.38
CA ARG A 142 6.38 13.96 9.72
C ARG A 142 4.97 13.36 9.74
N GLY A 143 4.19 13.56 8.68
CA GLY A 143 2.80 13.14 8.62
C GLY A 143 1.93 14.14 7.88
N LEU A 144 0.62 13.95 7.99
CA LEU A 144 -0.39 14.82 7.42
C LEU A 144 -1.10 15.58 8.52
N GLN A 145 -1.42 16.85 8.31
CA GLN A 145 -2.26 17.67 9.20
C GLN A 145 -3.47 18.21 8.44
N TRP A 146 -4.51 18.54 9.18
CA TRP A 146 -5.68 19.24 8.67
C TRP A 146 -5.36 20.73 8.48
N LYS A 147 -5.85 21.34 7.41
CA LYS A 147 -5.70 22.77 7.13
C LYS A 147 -6.79 23.56 7.86
N GLU A 148 -6.55 23.94 9.11
CA GLU A 148 -7.49 24.67 9.97
C GLU A 148 -8.18 25.83 9.25
N THR A 149 -7.41 26.82 8.77
CA THR A 149 -7.96 28.01 8.12
C THR A 149 -8.87 27.67 6.94
N LEU A 150 -8.52 26.64 6.16
CA LEU A 150 -9.34 26.23 5.01
C LEU A 150 -10.61 25.50 5.45
N ILE A 151 -10.56 24.69 6.51
CA ILE A 151 -11.73 23.99 7.05
C ILE A 151 -12.72 25.01 7.64
N GLU A 152 -12.23 25.96 8.43
CA GLU A 152 -13.08 26.94 9.12
C GLU A 152 -13.70 27.99 8.19
N SER A 153 -13.03 28.30 7.08
CA SER A 153 -13.54 29.24 6.07
C SER A 153 -14.31 28.57 4.92
N SER A 154 -14.45 27.24 4.94
CA SER A 154 -15.06 26.51 3.84
C SER A 154 -16.58 26.66 3.79
N GLU A 155 -17.13 26.72 2.58
CA GLU A 155 -18.57 26.54 2.36
C GLU A 155 -19.03 25.09 2.62
N ASP A 156 -18.13 24.11 2.42
CA ASP A 156 -18.41 22.70 2.74
C ASP A 156 -18.11 22.44 4.22
N GLN A 157 -19.17 22.46 5.04
CA GLN A 157 -19.08 22.38 6.49
C GLN A 157 -18.94 20.95 7.03
N ARG A 158 -18.95 19.91 6.20
CA ARG A 158 -18.97 18.51 6.66
C ARG A 158 -17.88 18.19 7.66
N ILE A 159 -16.64 18.64 7.42
CA ILE A 159 -15.51 18.42 8.33
C ILE A 159 -15.74 19.14 9.66
N GLN A 160 -16.12 20.43 9.61
CA GLN A 160 -16.36 21.25 10.78
C GLN A 160 -17.51 20.71 11.65
N GLU A 161 -18.63 20.33 11.03
CA GLU A 161 -19.78 19.72 11.70
C GLU A 161 -19.40 18.43 12.42
N THR A 162 -18.61 17.58 11.74
CA THR A 162 -18.10 16.33 12.32
C THR A 162 -17.20 16.64 13.52
N TRP A 163 -16.29 17.62 13.40
CA TRP A 163 -15.38 17.95 14.49
C TRP A 163 -16.13 18.50 15.69
N GLN A 164 -17.08 19.40 15.46
CA GLN A 164 -17.95 19.94 16.50
C GLN A 164 -18.75 18.84 17.19
N ARG A 165 -19.28 17.86 16.44
CA ARG A 165 -20.06 16.74 16.99
C ARG A 165 -19.23 15.84 17.91
N TYR A 166 -18.02 15.45 17.49
CA TYR A 166 -17.22 14.46 18.22
C TYR A 166 -16.20 15.04 19.21
N TYR A 167 -15.81 16.29 19.02
CA TYR A 167 -14.75 16.94 19.79
C TYR A 167 -15.17 18.30 20.38
N GLY A 168 -16.21 18.93 19.83
CA GLY A 168 -16.57 20.30 20.16
C GLY A 168 -15.41 21.25 19.89
N GLU A 169 -15.21 22.23 20.77
CA GLU A 169 -14.11 23.20 20.73
C GLU A 169 -12.72 22.59 21.04
N ARG A 170 -12.64 21.27 21.27
CA ARG A 170 -11.39 20.58 21.67
C ARG A 170 -10.66 19.92 20.50
N PHE A 171 -11.16 20.04 19.27
CA PHE A 171 -10.42 19.51 18.13
C PHE A 171 -9.08 20.24 17.97
N ASN A 172 -7.98 19.49 17.89
CA ASN A 172 -6.65 20.07 17.74
C ASN A 172 -6.15 19.85 16.31
N TYR A 173 -6.11 20.91 15.50
CA TYR A 173 -5.61 20.87 14.13
C TYR A 173 -4.10 20.59 14.04
N GLU A 174 -3.35 20.77 15.13
CA GLU A 174 -1.93 20.39 15.21
C GLU A 174 -1.72 18.88 15.30
N HIS A 175 -2.77 18.08 15.59
CA HIS A 175 -2.66 16.63 15.55
C HIS A 175 -2.65 16.10 14.11
N TYR A 176 -1.89 15.03 13.89
CA TYR A 176 -1.87 14.38 12.58
C TYR A 176 -3.25 13.82 12.21
N VAL A 177 -3.53 13.81 10.92
CA VAL A 177 -4.68 13.10 10.35
C VAL A 177 -4.59 11.63 10.75
N SER A 178 -5.67 11.11 11.34
CA SER A 178 -5.74 9.73 11.85
C SER A 178 -6.87 8.96 11.21
N SER A 179 -6.78 7.63 11.19
CA SER A 179 -7.87 6.76 10.74
C SER A 179 -9.15 7.01 11.54
N SER A 180 -9.06 7.43 12.81
CA SER A 180 -10.22 7.80 13.61
C SER A 180 -10.90 9.10 13.15
N HIS A 181 -10.16 10.09 12.64
CA HIS A 181 -10.76 11.32 12.08
C HIS A 181 -11.60 10.95 10.85
N LEU A 182 -11.01 10.15 9.97
CA LEU A 182 -11.62 9.76 8.70
C LEU A 182 -12.83 8.83 8.92
N LEU A 183 -12.75 7.90 9.87
CA LEU A 183 -13.89 7.04 10.21
C LEU A 183 -15.10 7.83 10.71
N LYS A 184 -14.87 8.92 11.47
CA LYS A 184 -15.96 9.79 11.93
C LYS A 184 -16.64 10.52 10.78
N LEU A 185 -15.86 10.98 9.79
CA LEU A 185 -16.41 11.55 8.56
C LEU A 185 -17.26 10.53 7.79
N ILE A 186 -16.75 9.30 7.63
CA ILE A 186 -17.50 8.20 7.02
C ILE A 186 -18.81 7.93 7.76
N ALA A 187 -18.76 7.84 9.09
CA ALA A 187 -19.95 7.59 9.90
C ALA A 187 -21.02 8.68 9.75
N ASP A 188 -20.60 9.95 9.74
CA ASP A 188 -21.51 11.10 9.69
C ASP A 188 -22.10 11.36 8.30
N HIS A 189 -21.34 11.13 7.23
CA HIS A 189 -21.66 11.67 5.89
C HIS A 189 -21.80 10.63 4.78
N SER A 190 -21.28 9.42 4.96
CA SER A 190 -21.50 8.36 3.97
C SER A 190 -22.98 7.99 3.93
N SER A 191 -23.53 7.77 2.73
CA SER A 191 -24.86 7.16 2.57
C SER A 191 -24.77 5.65 2.33
N ASN A 192 -23.54 5.13 2.21
CA ASN A 192 -23.26 3.74 1.92
C ASN A 192 -23.05 2.96 3.22
N GLU A 193 -24.12 2.34 3.72
CA GLU A 193 -24.07 1.53 4.95
C GLU A 193 -23.07 0.38 4.86
N HIS A 194 -22.90 -0.21 3.68
CA HIS A 194 -21.91 -1.26 3.47
C HIS A 194 -20.48 -0.76 3.67
N LEU A 195 -20.17 0.45 3.19
CA LEU A 195 -18.88 1.10 3.41
C LEU A 195 -18.68 1.40 4.90
N LYS A 196 -19.70 1.96 5.58
CA LYS A 196 -19.64 2.23 7.03
C LYS A 196 -19.34 0.97 7.83
N ASP A 197 -20.05 -0.13 7.54
CA ASP A 197 -19.87 -1.40 8.24
C ASP A 197 -18.44 -1.92 8.06
N LYS A 198 -17.92 -1.95 6.83
CA LYS A 198 -16.57 -2.42 6.56
C LYS A 198 -15.50 -1.53 7.19
N ALA A 199 -15.66 -0.20 7.13
CA ALA A 199 -14.72 0.73 7.76
C ALA A 199 -14.69 0.56 9.29
N ASN A 200 -15.84 0.35 9.92
CA ASN A 200 -15.94 0.07 11.35
C ASN A 200 -15.31 -1.28 11.73
N GLN A 201 -15.55 -2.34 10.95
CA GLN A 201 -14.92 -3.65 11.15
C GLN A 201 -13.40 -3.56 11.05
N MET A 202 -12.88 -2.80 10.08
CA MET A 202 -11.44 -2.61 9.93
C MET A 202 -10.83 -1.82 11.10
N ARG A 203 -11.55 -0.82 11.62
CA ARG A 203 -11.12 -0.11 12.84
C ARG A 203 -11.13 -1.02 14.07
N TYR A 204 -12.08 -1.94 14.17
CA TYR A 204 -12.09 -2.97 15.22
C TYR A 204 -10.82 -3.83 15.13
N ILE A 205 -10.48 -4.34 13.94
CA ILE A 205 -9.24 -5.10 13.70
C ILE A 205 -8.00 -4.27 14.11
N GLU A 206 -7.93 -3.00 13.72
CA GLU A 206 -6.82 -2.12 14.08
C GLU A 206 -6.65 -2.00 15.62
N LYS A 207 -7.76 -1.83 16.32
CA LYS A 207 -7.78 -1.67 17.79
C LYS A 207 -7.42 -2.96 18.52
N TYR A 208 -7.95 -4.11 18.10
CA TYR A 208 -7.85 -5.37 18.86
C TYR A 208 -6.70 -6.27 18.42
N LEU A 209 -6.31 -6.21 17.14
CA LEU A 209 -5.18 -6.98 16.62
C LEU A 209 -3.93 -6.11 16.51
N ARG A 210 -3.90 -5.13 15.60
CA ARG A 210 -2.68 -4.35 15.33
C ARG A 210 -2.12 -3.70 16.58
N ASN A 211 -2.97 -3.09 17.43
CA ASN A 211 -2.50 -2.34 18.58
C ASN A 211 -1.60 -3.17 19.51
N ILE A 212 -2.00 -4.41 19.86
CA ILE A 212 -1.16 -5.28 20.69
C ILE A 212 0.12 -5.68 19.93
N VAL A 213 0.02 -6.01 18.64
CA VAL A 213 1.16 -6.46 17.83
C VAL A 213 2.22 -5.37 17.66
N ALA A 214 1.82 -4.10 17.66
CA ALA A 214 2.72 -2.97 17.55
C ALA A 214 3.48 -2.66 18.87
N HIS A 215 2.95 -3.07 20.01
CA HIS A 215 3.50 -2.76 21.33
C HIS A 215 4.10 -3.96 22.05
N GLU A 216 3.76 -5.18 21.64
CA GLU A 216 4.19 -6.43 22.28
C GLU A 216 4.97 -7.32 21.30
N VAL A 217 5.90 -8.11 21.86
CA VAL A 217 6.62 -9.15 21.13
C VAL A 217 5.90 -10.48 21.33
N ILE A 218 4.99 -10.80 20.41
CA ILE A 218 4.15 -12.00 20.47
C ILE A 218 4.22 -12.81 19.18
N TYR A 219 4.08 -14.13 19.31
CA TYR A 219 3.91 -15.03 18.18
C TYR A 219 2.48 -14.94 17.66
N ILE A 220 2.33 -14.86 16.34
CA ILE A 220 1.04 -14.65 15.67
C ILE A 220 0.94 -15.66 14.53
N ASP A 221 -0.04 -16.53 14.63
CA ASP A 221 -0.42 -17.54 13.63
C ASP A 221 -1.93 -17.45 13.36
N GLN A 222 -2.47 -18.38 12.57
CA GLN A 222 -3.90 -18.37 12.23
C GLN A 222 -4.79 -18.57 13.46
N ASP A 223 -4.39 -19.44 14.40
CA ASP A 223 -5.16 -19.72 15.61
C ASP A 223 -5.22 -18.47 16.49
N TRP A 224 -4.17 -17.67 16.55
CA TRP A 224 -4.17 -16.41 17.29
C TRP A 224 -5.28 -15.45 16.83
N PHE A 225 -5.54 -15.35 15.52
CA PHE A 225 -6.66 -14.53 15.00
C PHE A 225 -8.00 -15.07 15.48
N ARG A 226 -8.23 -16.39 15.34
CA ARG A 226 -9.47 -17.05 15.75
C ARG A 226 -9.75 -16.85 17.23
N HIS A 227 -8.74 -16.98 18.08
CA HIS A 227 -8.90 -16.77 19.53
C HIS A 227 -9.21 -15.31 19.88
N ARG A 228 -8.72 -14.34 19.09
CA ARG A 228 -8.77 -12.93 19.47
C ARG A 228 -9.95 -12.17 18.88
N ILE A 229 -10.36 -12.52 17.66
CA ILE A 229 -11.48 -11.88 16.96
C ILE A 229 -12.52 -12.86 16.41
N GLY A 230 -12.36 -14.17 16.64
CA GLY A 230 -13.29 -15.19 16.15
C GLY A 230 -13.15 -15.55 14.67
N GLU A 231 -12.31 -14.81 13.93
CA GLU A 231 -12.16 -14.92 12.48
C GLU A 231 -10.73 -15.34 12.09
N PRO A 232 -10.54 -15.98 10.93
CA PRO A 232 -9.21 -16.31 10.42
C PRO A 232 -8.56 -15.07 9.74
N PRO A 233 -7.23 -15.08 9.51
CA PRO A 233 -6.54 -13.95 8.89
C PRO A 233 -7.03 -13.63 7.47
N GLU A 234 -7.53 -14.62 6.73
CA GLU A 234 -8.15 -14.46 5.41
C GLU A 234 -9.33 -13.49 5.44
N ALA A 235 -10.18 -13.53 6.47
CA ALA A 235 -11.32 -12.63 6.59
C ALA A 235 -10.89 -11.17 6.77
N VAL A 236 -9.77 -10.93 7.47
CA VAL A 236 -9.16 -9.59 7.61
C VAL A 236 -8.62 -9.12 6.26
N HIS A 237 -7.99 -10.03 5.52
CA HIS A 237 -7.42 -9.75 4.20
C HIS A 237 -8.51 -9.41 3.18
N ASP A 238 -9.60 -10.19 3.14
CA ASP A 238 -10.74 -9.96 2.26
C ASP A 238 -11.43 -8.63 2.58
N LEU A 239 -11.62 -8.32 3.87
CA LEU A 239 -12.18 -7.05 4.29
C LEU A 239 -11.32 -5.87 3.81
N TYR A 240 -10.00 -5.98 3.90
CA TYR A 240 -9.08 -4.97 3.39
C TYR A 240 -9.25 -4.78 1.87
N HIS A 241 -9.26 -5.86 1.09
CA HIS A 241 -9.44 -5.79 -0.36
C HIS A 241 -10.80 -5.23 -0.77
N ASP A 242 -11.85 -5.53 -0.02
CA ASP A 242 -13.18 -4.95 -0.28
C ASP A 242 -13.20 -3.43 -0.06
N LEU A 243 -12.47 -2.92 0.94
CA LEU A 243 -12.29 -1.47 1.11
C LEU A 243 -11.53 -0.86 -0.07
N LEU A 244 -10.53 -1.55 -0.64
CA LEU A 244 -9.81 -1.06 -1.82
C LEU A 244 -10.73 -0.97 -3.05
N LYS A 245 -11.61 -1.95 -3.25
CA LYS A 245 -12.63 -1.92 -4.31
C LYS A 245 -13.59 -0.75 -4.13
N LEU A 246 -14.10 -0.54 -2.91
CA LEU A 246 -14.97 0.59 -2.57
C LEU A 246 -14.28 1.94 -2.77
N ALA A 247 -12.96 2.01 -2.55
CA ALA A 247 -12.14 3.19 -2.81
C ALA A 247 -11.82 3.42 -4.31
N GLY A 248 -12.37 2.59 -5.20
CA GLY A 248 -12.19 2.71 -6.65
C GLY A 248 -10.80 2.32 -7.14
N LEU A 249 -10.09 1.43 -6.42
CA LEU A 249 -8.84 0.83 -6.90
C LEU A 249 -9.12 -0.44 -7.71
N THR A 250 -9.65 -0.27 -8.93
CA THR A 250 -10.14 -1.38 -9.75
C THR A 250 -9.28 -1.69 -10.98
N ASP A 251 -8.16 -0.98 -11.20
CA ASP A 251 -7.29 -1.23 -12.35
C ASP A 251 -6.56 -2.58 -12.17
N GLN A 252 -6.95 -3.56 -12.97
CA GLN A 252 -6.39 -4.92 -12.91
C GLN A 252 -4.90 -4.95 -13.28
N ARG A 253 -4.42 -4.05 -14.15
CA ARG A 253 -3.01 -4.00 -14.54
C ARG A 253 -2.13 -3.61 -13.36
N GLN A 254 -2.61 -2.68 -12.53
CA GLN A 254 -1.94 -2.31 -11.27
C GLN A 254 -1.88 -3.49 -10.30
N TRP A 255 -2.93 -4.33 -10.25
CA TRP A 255 -2.98 -5.50 -9.37
C TRP A 255 -2.15 -6.69 -9.87
N GLN A 256 -1.98 -6.83 -11.18
CA GLN A 256 -1.26 -7.95 -11.80
C GLN A 256 0.21 -7.62 -12.11
N ILE A 257 0.66 -6.39 -11.86
CA ILE A 257 1.99 -5.91 -12.30
C ILE A 257 3.15 -6.81 -11.89
N LEU A 258 3.15 -7.38 -10.67
CA LEU A 258 4.26 -8.25 -10.24
C LEU A 258 4.29 -9.59 -10.98
N ASP A 259 3.13 -10.09 -11.42
CA ASP A 259 3.03 -11.27 -12.28
C ASP A 259 3.46 -10.93 -13.71
N ILE A 260 2.99 -9.79 -14.25
CA ILE A 260 3.39 -9.28 -15.57
C ILE A 260 4.92 -9.12 -15.65
N ILE A 261 5.53 -8.50 -14.64
CA ILE A 261 7.00 -8.37 -14.55
C ILE A 261 7.68 -9.73 -14.57
N ALA A 262 7.13 -10.74 -13.87
CA ALA A 262 7.71 -12.08 -13.85
C ALA A 262 7.58 -12.79 -15.20
N GLU A 263 6.46 -12.63 -15.89
CA GLU A 263 6.22 -13.16 -17.24
C GLU A 263 7.17 -12.53 -18.25
N ASP A 264 7.24 -11.19 -18.30
CA ASP A 264 8.10 -10.44 -19.22
C ASP A 264 9.59 -10.72 -18.97
N PHE A 265 9.97 -10.92 -17.71
CA PHE A 265 11.33 -11.34 -17.36
C PHE A 265 11.67 -12.71 -17.94
N MET A 266 10.76 -13.68 -17.81
CA MET A 266 10.96 -15.04 -18.34
C MET A 266 10.97 -15.06 -19.87
N ASP A 267 10.15 -14.23 -20.51
CA ASP A 267 10.14 -14.12 -21.97
C ASP A 267 11.40 -13.44 -22.50
N THR A 268 11.91 -12.42 -21.81
CA THR A 268 13.20 -11.80 -22.12
C THR A 268 14.35 -12.80 -22.02
N ILE A 269 14.34 -13.69 -21.01
CA ILE A 269 15.31 -14.79 -20.89
C ILE A 269 15.26 -15.74 -22.09
N LYS A 270 14.05 -16.14 -22.52
CA LYS A 270 13.87 -17.04 -23.68
C LYS A 270 14.38 -16.40 -24.96
N GLN A 271 14.12 -15.12 -25.17
CA GLN A 271 14.58 -14.38 -26.35
C GLN A 271 16.11 -14.25 -26.38
N TYR A 272 16.76 -14.06 -25.22
CA TYR A 272 18.22 -13.95 -25.12
C TYR A 272 18.94 -15.29 -25.31
N ALA A 273 18.27 -16.41 -25.02
CA ALA A 273 18.84 -17.76 -25.14
C ALA A 273 18.83 -18.29 -26.60
N ASN A 274 18.01 -17.70 -27.48
CA ASN A 274 17.91 -18.03 -28.91
C ASN A 274 18.84 -17.17 -29.75
#